data_AF-A0A5M7BCZ4-F1
#
_entry.id   AF-A0A5M7BCZ4-F1
#
_cell.length_a   1.000
_cell.length_b   1.000
_cell.length_c   1.000
_cell.angle_alpha   90.00
_cell.angle_beta   90.00
_cell.angle_gamma   90.00
#
_symmetry.space_group_name_H-M   'P 1'
#
loop_
_entity.id
_entity.type
_entity.pdbx_description
1 polymer ?
#
loop_
_entity_poly.entity_id
_entity_poly.type
_entity_poly.pdbx_seq_one_letter_code
_entity_poly.pdbx_strand_id
1 'polypeptide(L)'
;MGGADPATRARLAEEIRSLRARRKRLVDELVQSSGPGDSGDASQELQGGDEVVAIDDRIAELENLLVGGIDVQGVAPGTEVVLRSSDGATQTYKVVAIPEEVLAGEEDFTVTSDSPLGLALAHCQQGETVRYPTPDGQAEAEVLSIRRPS
;
A
#
# COMPACT_ATOMS: atom_id res chain seq x y z
N MET A 1 0.98 -18.86 0.00
CA MET A 1 1.27 -18.20 -1.28
C MET A 1 0.10 -17.28 -1.57
N GLY A 2 0.30 -15.97 -1.50
CA GLY A 2 -0.79 -15.00 -1.70
C GLY A 2 -0.34 -13.54 -1.81
N GLY A 3 0.95 -13.21 -1.71
CA GLY A 3 1.46 -11.89 -2.09
C GLY A 3 1.54 -11.78 -3.60
N ALA A 4 0.96 -10.73 -4.19
CA ALA A 4 1.02 -10.47 -5.63
C ALA A 4 2.47 -10.62 -6.14
N ASP A 5 2.65 -11.54 -7.09
CA ASP A 5 3.92 -11.91 -7.71
C ASP A 5 4.70 -10.64 -8.15
N PRO A 6 6.03 -10.56 -7.95
CA PRO A 6 6.83 -9.40 -8.35
C PRO A 6 6.68 -9.05 -9.83
N ALA A 7 6.37 -10.01 -10.71
CA ALA A 7 6.06 -9.75 -12.10
C ALA A 7 4.73 -9.00 -12.28
N THR A 8 3.72 -9.29 -11.46
CA THR A 8 2.42 -8.58 -11.47
C THR A 8 2.59 -7.11 -11.06
N ARG A 9 3.39 -6.84 -10.02
CA ARG A 9 3.70 -5.47 -9.60
C ARG A 9 4.47 -4.69 -10.68
N ALA A 10 5.44 -5.32 -11.32
CA ALA A 10 6.19 -4.72 -12.42
C ALA A 10 5.29 -4.39 -13.61
N ARG A 11 4.32 -5.27 -13.94
CA ARG A 11 3.33 -5.04 -15.01
C ARG A 11 2.41 -3.86 -14.71
N LEU A 12 1.89 -3.77 -13.49
CA LEU A 12 1.05 -2.65 -13.05
C LEU A 12 1.81 -1.31 -13.10
N ALA A 13 3.06 -1.29 -12.65
CA ALA A 13 3.90 -0.09 -12.70
C ALA A 13 4.21 0.35 -14.15
N GLU A 14 4.43 -0.61 -15.06
CA GLU A 14 4.62 -0.33 -16.49
C GLU A 14 3.34 0.24 -17.13
N GLU A 15 2.17 -0.28 -16.76
CA GLU A 15 0.88 0.21 -17.24
C GLU A 15 0.59 1.64 -16.75
N ILE A 16 0.82 1.94 -15.47
CA ILE A 16 0.72 3.29 -14.91
C ILE A 16 1.65 4.26 -15.66
N ARG A 17 2.89 3.85 -15.94
CA ARG A 17 3.85 4.67 -16.70
C ARG A 17 3.34 4.98 -18.11
N SER A 18 2.73 4.00 -18.78
CA SER A 18 2.14 4.18 -20.11
C SER A 18 0.97 5.17 -20.08
N LEU A 19 0.07 5.02 -19.10
CA LEU A 19 -1.08 5.91 -18.93
C LEU A 19 -0.66 7.36 -18.63
N ARG A 20 0.34 7.57 -17.77
CA ARG A 20 0.92 8.90 -17.50
C ARG A 20 1.51 9.54 -18.75
N ALA A 21 2.17 8.75 -19.61
CA ALA A 21 2.68 9.24 -20.88
C ALA A 21 1.56 9.63 -21.85
N ARG A 22 0.45 8.88 -21.89
CA ARG A 22 -0.75 9.22 -22.68
C ARG A 22 -1.42 10.48 -22.16
N ARG A 23 -1.64 10.60 -20.85
CA ARG A 23 -2.16 11.81 -20.19
C ARG A 23 -1.39 13.06 -20.59
N LYS A 24 -0.05 12.99 -20.54
CA LYS A 24 0.81 14.12 -20.90
C LYS A 24 0.62 14.56 -22.35
N ARG A 25 0.47 13.61 -23.29
CA ARG A 25 0.22 13.93 -24.70
C ARG A 25 -1.14 14.60 -24.90
N LEU A 26 -2.20 14.05 -24.28
CA LEU A 26 -3.54 14.62 -24.38
C LEU A 26 -3.62 16.04 -23.81
N VAL A 27 -2.97 16.29 -22.67
CA VAL A 27 -2.89 17.64 -22.11
C VAL A 27 -2.13 18.60 -23.02
N ASP A 28 -1.03 18.14 -23.64
CA ASP A 28 -0.26 18.97 -24.58
C ASP A 28 -1.07 19.30 -25.84
N GLU A 29 -1.79 18.31 -26.40
CA GLU A 29 -2.71 18.52 -27.52
C GLU A 29 -3.84 19.49 -27.15
N LEU A 30 -4.42 19.37 -25.95
CA LEU A 30 -5.45 20.26 -25.45
C LEU A 30 -4.96 21.71 -25.35
N VAL A 31 -3.77 21.91 -24.79
CA VAL A 31 -3.15 23.24 -24.64
C VAL A 31 -2.81 23.86 -26.01
N GLN A 32 -2.42 23.04 -26.99
CA GLN A 32 -2.16 23.50 -28.35
C GLN A 32 -3.46 23.81 -29.12
N SER A 33 -4.56 23.10 -28.83
CA SER A 33 -5.86 23.35 -29.46
C SER A 33 -6.62 24.51 -28.85
N SER A 34 -6.39 24.87 -27.57
CA SER A 34 -7.01 26.02 -26.89
C SER A 34 -6.62 27.37 -27.53
N GLY A 35 -7.19 27.66 -28.69
CA GLY A 35 -7.09 28.91 -29.44
C GLY A 35 -8.47 29.57 -29.56
N PRO A 36 -8.55 30.89 -29.82
CA PRO A 36 -9.85 31.57 -29.89
C PRO A 36 -10.58 31.21 -31.20
N GLY A 37 -11.46 30.20 -31.20
CA GLY A 37 -12.20 29.87 -32.42
C GLY A 37 -13.36 28.87 -32.30
N ASP A 38 -14.59 29.40 -32.36
CA ASP A 38 -15.87 28.73 -32.67
C ASP A 38 -16.28 27.46 -31.88
N SER A 39 -17.58 27.15 -31.89
CA SER A 39 -18.26 26.17 -31.02
C SER A 39 -17.69 24.73 -31.10
N GLY A 40 -16.99 24.41 -32.19
CA GLY A 40 -16.35 23.11 -32.41
C GLY A 40 -15.12 22.88 -31.53
N ASP A 41 -14.36 23.94 -31.25
CA ASP A 41 -13.13 23.89 -30.45
C ASP A 41 -13.47 23.66 -28.97
N ALA A 42 -14.49 24.35 -28.47
CA ALA A 42 -15.03 24.13 -27.12
C ALA A 42 -15.51 22.68 -26.89
N SER A 43 -16.04 22.01 -27.92
CA SER A 43 -16.46 20.60 -27.81
C SER A 43 -15.26 19.66 -27.75
N GLN A 44 -14.19 19.96 -28.49
CA GLN A 44 -12.96 19.19 -28.51
C GLN A 44 -12.15 19.36 -27.22
N GLU A 45 -12.15 20.58 -26.65
CA GLU A 45 -11.58 20.88 -25.34
C GLU A 45 -12.30 20.12 -24.21
N LEU A 46 -13.64 20.10 -24.22
CA LEU A 46 -14.43 19.34 -23.23
C LEU A 46 -14.19 17.83 -23.34
N GLN A 47 -14.15 17.28 -24.56
CA GLN A 47 -13.91 15.85 -24.78
C GLN A 47 -12.49 15.43 -24.37
N GLY A 48 -11.48 16.25 -24.66
CA GLY A 48 -10.10 15.98 -24.23
C GLY A 48 -9.93 16.06 -22.72
N GLY A 49 -10.64 16.98 -22.06
CA GLY A 49 -10.69 17.05 -20.60
C GLY A 49 -11.29 15.80 -19.96
N ASP A 50 -12.41 15.29 -20.50
CA ASP A 50 -13.05 14.06 -20.01
C ASP A 50 -12.13 12.83 -20.17
N GLU A 51 -11.39 12.73 -21.29
CA GLU A 51 -10.42 11.65 -21.49
C GLU A 51 -9.23 11.74 -20.51
N VAL A 52 -8.76 12.95 -20.18
CA VAL A 52 -7.73 13.14 -19.15
C VAL A 52 -8.24 12.69 -17.78
N VAL A 53 -9.48 13.05 -17.42
CA VAL A 53 -10.10 12.62 -16.15
C VAL A 53 -10.26 11.11 -16.09
N ALA A 54 -10.71 10.47 -17.18
CA ALA A 54 -10.83 9.01 -17.26
C ALA A 54 -9.47 8.30 -17.12
N ILE A 55 -8.40 8.89 -17.67
CA ILE A 55 -7.03 8.37 -17.49
C ILE A 55 -6.55 8.58 -16.06
N ASP A 56 -6.83 9.72 -15.44
CA ASP A 56 -6.49 9.98 -14.03
C ASP A 56 -7.21 9.01 -13.08
N ASP A 57 -8.50 8.75 -13.30
CA ASP A 57 -9.28 7.77 -12.52
C ASP A 57 -8.70 6.35 -12.68
N ARG A 58 -8.35 5.96 -13.92
CA ARG A 58 -7.71 4.66 -14.18
C ARG A 58 -6.34 4.54 -13.54
N ILE A 59 -5.54 5.61 -13.55
CA ILE A 59 -4.25 5.65 -12.85
C ILE A 59 -4.49 5.50 -11.35
N ALA A 60 -5.45 6.21 -10.77
CA ALA A 60 -5.78 6.11 -9.35
C ALA A 60 -6.24 4.70 -8.96
N GLU A 61 -7.04 4.02 -9.79
CA GLU A 61 -7.43 2.62 -9.55
C GLU A 61 -6.22 1.68 -9.58
N LEU A 62 -5.34 1.83 -10.58
CA LEU A 62 -4.15 0.98 -10.72
C LEU A 62 -3.10 1.28 -9.64
N GLU A 63 -2.96 2.55 -9.24
CA GLU A 63 -2.14 2.95 -8.11
C GLU A 63 -2.73 2.43 -6.82
N ASN A 64 -4.05 2.46 -6.63
CA ASN A 64 -4.72 1.84 -5.50
C ASN A 64 -4.65 0.30 -5.55
N LEU A 65 -4.48 -0.32 -6.70
CA LEU A 65 -4.21 -1.77 -6.80
C LEU A 65 -2.73 -2.09 -6.49
N LEU A 66 -1.81 -1.20 -6.90
CA LEU A 66 -0.38 -1.30 -6.63
C LEU A 66 -0.05 -1.02 -5.16
N VAL A 67 -0.71 -0.01 -4.58
CA VAL A 67 -0.62 0.44 -3.18
C VAL A 67 -1.53 -0.39 -2.29
N GLY A 68 -2.77 -0.66 -2.70
CA GLY A 68 -3.73 -1.56 -2.04
C GLY A 68 -3.38 -3.04 -2.18
N GLY A 69 -2.20 -3.35 -2.74
CA GLY A 69 -1.34 -4.36 -2.12
C GLY A 69 -0.85 -3.90 -0.74
N ILE A 70 -1.82 -3.65 0.16
CA ILE A 70 -1.76 -3.10 1.52
C ILE A 70 -1.03 -1.77 1.63
N ASP A 71 -1.80 -0.69 1.78
CA ASP A 71 -1.33 0.54 2.40
C ASP A 71 -0.92 0.20 3.83
N VAL A 72 0.32 -0.28 3.98
CA VAL A 72 0.89 -0.49 5.29
C VAL A 72 1.34 0.86 5.80
N GLN A 73 0.39 1.58 6.40
CA GLN A 73 0.73 2.41 7.57
C GLN A 73 1.39 1.55 8.68
N GLY A 74 1.35 0.22 8.53
CA GLY A 74 2.02 -0.84 9.28
C GLY A 74 3.44 -1.23 8.82
N VAL A 75 3.99 -2.27 9.46
CA VAL A 75 5.17 -2.99 8.96
C VAL A 75 4.87 -3.71 7.63
N ALA A 76 5.86 -3.76 6.73
CA ALA A 76 5.74 -4.45 5.45
C ALA A 76 5.31 -5.93 5.60
N PRO A 77 4.33 -6.41 4.83
CA PRO A 77 3.89 -7.80 4.90
C PRO A 77 5.04 -8.73 4.49
N GLY A 78 5.17 -9.87 5.18
CA GLY A 78 6.30 -10.77 5.09
C GLY A 78 7.45 -10.44 6.06
N THR A 79 7.34 -9.39 6.87
CA THR A 79 8.32 -9.10 7.92
C THR A 79 8.14 -10.02 9.11
N GLU A 80 9.23 -10.63 9.58
CA GLU A 80 9.27 -11.34 10.85
C GLU A 80 9.79 -10.41 11.95
N VAL A 81 9.05 -10.31 13.05
CA VAL A 81 9.44 -9.54 14.22
C VAL A 81 9.51 -10.46 15.43
N VAL A 82 10.54 -10.30 16.24
CA VAL A 82 10.66 -11.01 17.53
C VAL A 82 10.32 -10.01 18.61
N LEU A 83 9.26 -10.28 19.36
CA LEU A 83 8.75 -9.43 20.42
C LEU A 83 8.93 -10.09 21.78
N ARG A 84 9.29 -9.30 22.78
CA ARG A 84 9.28 -9.71 24.18
C ARG A 84 8.15 -9.02 24.91
N SER A 85 7.20 -9.80 25.42
CA SER A 85 6.11 -9.31 26.27
C SER A 85 6.64 -8.87 27.64
N SER A 86 5.87 -8.08 28.37
CA SER A 86 6.22 -7.63 29.73
C SER A 86 6.43 -8.76 30.74
N ASP A 87 5.87 -9.95 30.50
CA ASP A 87 6.09 -11.15 31.32
C ASP A 87 7.46 -11.82 31.07
N GLY A 88 8.24 -11.30 30.11
CA GLY A 88 9.54 -11.85 29.70
C GLY A 88 9.45 -12.95 28.64
N ALA A 89 8.24 -13.38 28.28
CA ALA A 89 8.00 -14.29 27.17
C ALA A 89 8.46 -13.65 25.85
N THR A 90 9.26 -14.38 25.07
CA THR A 90 9.72 -13.97 23.75
C THR A 90 9.00 -14.79 22.69
N GLN A 91 8.38 -14.11 21.73
CA GLN A 91 7.60 -14.75 20.68
C GLN A 91 7.89 -14.10 19.32
N THR A 92 8.00 -14.95 18.31
CA THR A 92 8.20 -14.51 16.93
C THR A 92 6.84 -14.34 16.26
N TYR A 93 6.62 -13.17 15.69
CA TYR A 93 5.42 -12.85 14.93
C TYR A 93 5.78 -12.59 13.46
N LYS A 94 4.92 -13.08 12.57
CA LYS A 94 5.02 -12.79 11.14
C LYS A 94 3.93 -11.80 10.75
N VAL A 95 4.35 -10.71 10.12
CA VAL A 95 3.42 -9.70 9.62
C VAL A 95 2.84 -10.17 8.29
N VAL A 96 1.52 -10.20 8.20
CA VAL A 96 0.78 -10.56 6.99
C VAL A 96 -0.07 -9.40 6.48
N ALA A 97 -0.32 -9.48 5.18
CA ALA A 97 -1.13 -8.58 4.39
C ALA A 97 -2.61 -8.60 4.80
N ILE A 98 -3.15 -9.81 4.85
CA ILE A 98 -4.57 -10.12 4.98
C ILE A 98 -4.74 -11.27 5.98
N PRO A 99 -5.83 -11.29 6.75
CA PRO A 99 -6.09 -12.35 7.72
C PRO A 99 -6.24 -13.74 7.07
N GLU A 100 -6.62 -13.82 5.79
CA GLU A 100 -6.66 -15.08 5.02
C GLU A 100 -5.28 -15.72 4.78
N GLU A 101 -4.18 -14.97 4.97
CA GLU A 101 -2.82 -15.52 4.88
C GLU A 101 -2.36 -16.20 6.19
N VAL A 102 -3.16 -16.07 7.26
CA VAL A 102 -2.95 -16.78 8.53
C VAL A 102 -3.31 -18.24 8.34
N LEU A 103 -2.31 -19.12 8.41
CA LEU A 103 -2.53 -20.57 8.41
C LEU A 103 -3.23 -20.99 9.70
N ALA A 104 -4.17 -21.93 9.59
CA ALA A 104 -4.90 -22.46 10.75
C ALA A 104 -3.91 -23.06 11.76
N GLY A 105 -3.89 -22.49 12.98
CA GLY A 105 -2.93 -22.84 14.04
C GLY A 105 -1.72 -21.90 14.20
N GLU A 106 -1.55 -20.92 13.31
CA GLU A 106 -0.52 -19.87 13.41
C GLU A 106 -1.09 -18.51 13.86
N GLU A 107 -2.37 -18.46 14.24
CA GLU A 107 -3.08 -17.24 14.66
C GLU A 107 -2.35 -16.49 15.81
N ASP A 108 -1.79 -17.24 16.75
CA ASP A 108 -0.98 -16.70 17.87
C ASP A 108 0.38 -16.12 17.44
N PHE A 109 0.85 -16.44 16.23
CA PHE A 109 2.17 -16.06 15.72
C PHE A 109 2.08 -15.16 14.48
N THR A 110 0.87 -14.73 14.09
CA THR A 110 0.65 -13.96 12.88
C THR A 110 -0.02 -12.64 13.21
N VAL A 111 0.45 -11.54 12.62
CA VAL A 111 -0.02 -10.19 12.88
C VAL A 111 -0.42 -9.56 11.56
N THR A 112 -1.64 -9.05 11.44
CA THR A 112 -2.02 -8.28 10.26
C THR A 112 -1.39 -6.89 10.29
N SER A 113 -1.00 -6.37 9.13
CA SER A 113 -0.32 -5.07 9.02
C SER A 113 -1.20 -3.90 9.51
N ASP A 114 -2.53 -4.05 9.42
CA ASP A 114 -3.53 -3.07 9.88
C ASP A 114 -3.90 -3.22 11.38
N SER A 115 -3.42 -4.27 12.05
CA SER A 115 -3.65 -4.44 13.49
C SER A 115 -3.00 -3.31 14.30
N PRO A 116 -3.56 -2.92 15.46
CA PRO A 116 -2.91 -1.96 16.36
C PRO A 116 -1.45 -2.32 16.70
N LEU A 117 -1.10 -3.62 16.73
CA LEU A 117 0.29 -4.06 16.85
C LEU A 117 1.10 -3.75 15.57
N GLY A 118 0.57 -4.09 14.39
CA GLY A 118 1.24 -3.88 13.10
C GLY A 118 1.52 -2.40 12.80
N LEU A 119 0.58 -1.52 13.16
CA LEU A 119 0.71 -0.07 13.10
C LEU A 119 1.73 0.46 14.10
N ALA A 120 1.71 -0.03 15.35
CA ALA A 120 2.70 0.35 16.35
C ALA A 120 4.12 -0.05 15.94
N LEU A 121 4.28 -1.21 15.28
CA LEU A 121 5.58 -1.68 14.80
C LEU A 121 6.08 -0.91 13.56
N ALA A 122 5.21 -0.25 12.80
CA ALA A 122 5.55 0.42 11.55
C ALA A 122 6.63 1.49 11.72
N HIS A 123 6.53 2.21 12.83
CA HIS A 123 7.41 3.33 13.17
C HIS A 123 8.54 2.95 14.12
N CYS A 124 8.57 1.70 14.59
CA CYS A 124 9.51 1.27 15.61
C CYS A 124 10.72 0.55 15.03
N GLN A 125 11.80 0.57 15.80
CA GLN A 125 13.08 -0.01 15.43
C GLN A 125 13.45 -1.18 16.34
N GLN A 126 14.44 -1.96 15.92
CA GLN A 126 15.02 -3.00 16.77
C GLN A 126 15.57 -2.37 18.06
N GLY A 127 15.16 -2.91 19.21
CA GLY A 127 15.50 -2.44 20.54
C GLY A 127 14.49 -1.47 21.15
N GLU A 128 13.42 -1.11 20.43
CA GLU A 128 12.41 -0.18 20.92
C GLU A 128 11.22 -0.91 21.56
N THR A 129 10.58 -0.30 22.56
CA THR A 129 9.38 -0.83 23.21
C THR A 129 8.15 -0.16 22.64
N VAL A 130 7.23 -0.96 22.11
CA VAL A 130 5.98 -0.48 21.52
C VAL A 130 4.82 -0.68 22.48
N ARG A 131 3.93 0.32 22.52
CA ARG A 131 2.68 0.29 23.30
C ARG A 131 1.51 0.27 22.34
N TYR A 132 0.63 -0.70 22.50
CA TYR A 132 -0.51 -0.88 21.60
C TYR A 132 -1.78 -1.22 22.38
N PRO A 133 -2.95 -0.75 21.91
CA PRO A 133 -4.22 -1.09 22.52
C PRO A 133 -4.61 -2.53 22.20
N THR A 134 -5.07 -3.26 23.21
CA THR A 134 -5.70 -4.58 23.12
C THR A 134 -7.11 -4.51 23.69
N PRO A 135 -8.01 -5.44 23.34
CA PRO A 135 -9.35 -5.49 23.94
C PRO A 135 -9.34 -5.66 25.47
N ASP A 136 -8.25 -6.18 26.05
CA ASP A 136 -8.07 -6.37 27.49
C ASP A 136 -7.40 -5.16 28.19
N GLY A 137 -6.84 -4.20 27.44
CA GLY A 137 -6.17 -3.02 28.00
C GLY A 137 -5.07 -2.45 27.11
N GLN A 138 -4.05 -1.84 27.72
CA GLN A 138 -2.82 -1.47 27.00
C GLN A 138 -1.78 -2.57 27.20
N ALA A 139 -1.20 -3.05 26.10
CA ALA A 139 -0.10 -4.01 26.12
C ALA A 139 1.20 -3.34 25.68
N GLU A 140 2.32 -3.84 26.20
CA GLU A 140 3.66 -3.39 25.85
C GLU A 140 4.48 -4.57 25.35
N ALA A 141 5.24 -4.36 24.29
CA ALA A 141 6.15 -5.36 23.74
C ALA A 141 7.48 -4.72 23.32
N GLU A 142 8.59 -5.32 23.70
CA GLU A 142 9.92 -4.90 23.25
C GLU A 142 10.29 -5.60 21.95
N VAL A 143 10.71 -4.82 20.96
CA VAL A 143 11.13 -5.33 19.65
C VAL A 143 12.57 -5.82 19.74
N LEU A 144 12.78 -7.12 19.83
CA LEU A 144 14.11 -7.71 19.88
C LEU A 144 14.77 -7.79 18.51
N SER A 145 13.99 -8.01 17.44
CA SER A 145 14.49 -8.13 16.08
C SER A 145 13.41 -7.85 15.05
N ILE A 146 13.81 -7.24 13.93
CA ILE A 146 12.97 -7.01 12.76
C ILE A 146 13.70 -7.57 11.53
N ARG A 147 13.10 -8.55 10.87
CA ARG A 147 13.55 -9.18 9.63
C ARG A 147 12.60 -8.80 8.51
N ARG A 148 12.92 -7.72 7.81
CA ARG A 148 12.16 -7.31 6.62
C ARG A 148 12.43 -8.27 5.45
N PRO A 149 11.43 -8.58 4.62
CA PRO A 149 11.65 -9.34 3.40
C PRO A 149 12.55 -8.52 2.46
N SER A 150 13.58 -9.18 1.93
CA SER A 150 14.56 -8.62 0.99
C SER A 150 14.04 -8.57 -0.45
#